data_AF-A0A1W9QTH1-F1
#
_entry.id   AF-A0A1W9QTH1-F1
#
_cell.length_a   1.000
_cell.length_b   1.000
_cell.length_c   1.000
_cell.angle_alpha   90.00
_cell.angle_beta   90.00
_cell.angle_gamma   90.00
#
_symmetry.space_group_name_H-M   'P 1'
#
loop_
_entity.id
_entity.type
_entity.pdbx_description
1 polymer ?
#
loop_
_entity_poly.entity_id
_entity_poly.type
_entity_poly.pdbx_seq_one_letter_code
_entity_poly.pdbx_strand_id
1 'polypeptide(L)' 'MQVVNYSHARNNLKSIIDNVCDNNEEVIITTKNDKSVIILSMDEYNRTHAEIKKSVQKSL' A
#
# COMPACT_ATOMS: atom_id res chain seq x y z
N MET A 1 -2.87 -6.30 7.15
CA MET A 1 -2.44 -6.60 5.77
C MET A 1 -3.38 -7.60 5.13
N GLN A 2 -4.16 -7.16 4.15
CA GLN A 2 -5.10 -7.99 3.39
C GLN A 2 -4.58 -8.25 1.97
N VAL A 3 -4.83 -9.43 1.41
CA VAL A 3 -4.48 -9.77 0.02
C VAL A 3 -5.76 -10.00 -0.79
N VAL A 4 -5.91 -9.31 -1.90
CA VAL A 4 -7.05 -9.45 -2.82
C VAL A 4 -6.58 -9.66 -4.25
N ASN A 5 -7.37 -10.34 -5.07
CA ASN A 5 -7.09 -10.41 -6.51
C ASN A 5 -7.57 -9.14 -7.23
N TYR A 6 -7.03 -8.91 -8.42
CA TYR A 6 -7.37 -7.77 -9.28
C TYR A 6 -8.87 -7.59 -9.50
N SER A 7 -9.62 -8.67 -9.74
CA SER A 7 -11.06 -8.57 -10.02
C SER A 7 -11.84 -8.03 -8.82
N HIS A 8 -11.50 -8.49 -7.61
CA HIS A 8 -12.09 -7.97 -6.38
C HIS A 8 -11.69 -6.50 -6.15
N ALA A 9 -10.42 -6.17 -6.33
CA ALA A 9 -9.93 -4.81 -6.16
C ALA A 9 -10.62 -3.82 -7.11
N ARG A 10 -10.74 -4.18 -8.39
CA ARG A 10 -11.41 -3.34 -9.39
C ARG A 10 -12.86 -3.03 -9.03
N ASN A 11 -13.59 -4.02 -8.50
CA ASN A 11 -15.00 -3.86 -8.17
C ASN A 11 -15.23 -3.10 -6.84
N ASN A 12 -14.22 -3.03 -5.98
CA ASN A 12 -14.33 -2.47 -4.63
C ASN A 12 -13.31 -1.37 -4.34
N LEU A 13 -12.74 -0.74 -5.38
CA LEU A 13 -11.57 0.14 -5.25
C LEU A 13 -11.80 1.30 -4.28
N LYS A 14 -12.98 1.94 -4.33
CA LYS A 14 -13.30 3.04 -3.42
C LYS A 14 -13.26 2.59 -1.96
N SER A 15 -13.97 1.51 -1.61
CA SER A 15 -14.01 1.00 -0.24
C SER A 15 -12.64 0.54 0.25
N ILE A 16 -11.81 0.01 -0.65
CA ILE A 16 -10.42 -0.34 -0.34
C ILE A 16 -9.61 0.93 -0.01
N ILE A 17 -9.72 1.99 -0.82
CA ILE A 17 -9.04 3.27 -0.56
C ILE A 17 -9.49 3.86 0.78
N ASP A 18 -10.81 3.91 1.02
CA ASP A 18 -11.38 4.43 2.27
C ASP A 18 -10.81 3.64 3.47
N ASN A 19 -10.85 2.31 3.43
CA ASN A 19 -10.32 1.47 4.51
C ASN A 19 -8.81 1.63 4.74
N VAL A 20 -8.02 1.77 3.67
CA VAL A 20 -6.56 1.97 3.76
C VAL A 20 -6.25 3.29 4.45
N CYS A 21 -6.99 4.36 4.10
CA CYS A 21 -6.81 5.68 4.70
C CYS A 21 -7.30 5.73 6.15
N ASP A 22 -8.48 5.17 6.43
CA ASP A 22 -9.13 5.29 7.74
C ASP A 22 -8.47 4.39 8.80
N ASN A 23 -8.00 3.20 8.40
CA ASN A 23 -7.46 2.21 9.34
C ASN A 23 -5.92 2.12 9.30
N ASN A 24 -5.25 2.86 8.41
CA ASN A 24 -3.81 2.72 8.14
C ASN A 24 -3.38 1.26 7.87
N GLU A 25 -4.25 0.49 7.21
CA GLU A 25 -3.96 -0.90 6.86
C GLU A 25 -3.67 -1.04 5.37
N GLU A 26 -2.54 -1.66 5.06
CA GLU A 26 -2.13 -1.90 3.68
C GLU A 26 -2.87 -3.09 3.02
N VAL A 27 -3.12 -2.96 1.72
CA VAL A 27 -3.77 -3.99 0.90
C VAL A 27 -2.89 -4.37 -0.27
N ILE A 28 -2.62 -5.66 -0.43
CA ILE A 28 -1.90 -6.22 -1.58
C ILE A 28 -2.92 -6.64 -2.64
N ILE A 29 -2.71 -6.20 -3.87
CA ILE A 29 -3.48 -6.63 -5.04
C ILE A 29 -2.60 -7.53 -5.90
N THR A 30 -3.07 -8.76 -6.15
CA THR A 30 -2.40 -9.73 -7.03
C THR A 30 -3.09 -9.84 -8.39
N THR A 31 -2.30 -10.08 -9.44
CA THR A 31 -2.79 -10.39 -10.78
C THR A 31 -2.47 -11.84 -11.15
N LYS A 32 -3.08 -12.37 -12.21
CA LYS A 32 -2.81 -13.72 -12.70
C LYS A 32 -1.41 -13.90 -13.31
N ASN A 33 -0.69 -12.81 -13.57
CA ASN A 33 0.63 -12.83 -14.21
C ASN A 33 1.76 -12.61 -13.19
N ASP A 34 1.55 -13.05 -11.95
CA ASP A 34 2.47 -12.89 -10.80
C ASP A 34 2.92 -11.45 -10.51
N LYS A 35 2.19 -10.46 -11.05
CA LYS A 35 2.38 -9.06 -10.70
C LYS A 35 1.53 -8.73 -9.48
N SER A 36 2.15 -8.07 -8.52
CA SER A 36 1.50 -7.61 -7.31
C SER A 36 1.82 -6.14 -7.06
N VAL A 37 0.85 -5.42 -6.52
CA VAL A 37 1.02 -4.04 -6.04
C VAL A 37 0.49 -3.94 -4.63
N ILE A 38 0.96 -2.94 -3.89
CA ILE A 38 0.44 -2.59 -2.56
C ILE A 38 -0.26 -1.24 -2.66
N ILE A 39 -1.41 -1.11 -2.00
CA ILE A 39 -2.07 0.18 -1.74
C ILE A 39 -1.74 0.57 -0.31
N LEU A 40 -1.23 1.79 -0.16
CA LEU A 40 -0.89 2.46 1.09
C LEU A 40 -1.54 3.84 1.08
N SER A 41 -1.84 4.38 2.26
CA SER A 41 -2.24 5.78 2.37
C SER A 41 -1.06 6.68 1.99
N MET A 42 -1.35 7.88 1.48
CA MET A 42 -0.31 8.84 1.10
C MET A 42 0.54 9.24 2.31
N ASP A 43 -0.08 9.36 3.49
CA ASP A 43 0.59 9.71 4.73
C ASP A 43 1.55 8.61 5.18
N GLU A 44 1.12 7.35 5.11
CA GLU A 44 1.96 6.18 5.42
C GLU A 44 3.17 6.09 4.48
N TYR A 45 2.92 6.27 3.18
CA TYR A 45 3.97 6.30 2.17
C TYR A 45 4.99 7.41 2.45
N ASN A 46 4.52 8.64 2.70
CA ASN A 46 5.39 9.78 2.98
C ASN A 46 6.23 9.57 4.25
N ARG A 47 5.62 9.06 5.33
CA ARG A 47 6.32 8.78 6.59
C ARG A 47 7.43 7.75 6.38
N THR A 48 7.08 6.59 5.83
CA THR A 48 8.02 5.50 5.60
C THR A 48 9.15 5.93 4.65
N HIS A 49 8.82 6.66 3.58
CA HIS A 49 9.81 7.16 2.64
C HIS A 49 10.78 8.16 3.27
N ALA A 50 10.27 9.08 4.10
CA ALA A 50 11.10 10.03 4.84
C ALA A 50 12.01 9.34 5.87
N GLU A 51 11.51 8.31 6.54
CA GLU A 51 12.30 7.50 7.50
C GLU A 51 13.43 6.75 6.81
N ILE A 52 13.17 6.11 5.67
CA ILE A 52 14.18 5.44 4.85
C ILE A 52 15.26 6.44 4.41
N LYS A 53 14.85 7.64 3.96
CA LYS A 53 15.83 8.66 3.54
C LYS A 53 16.73 9.10 4.69
N LYS A 54 16.18 9.27 5.89
CA LYS A 54 16.93 9.62 7.10
C LYS A 54 17.88 8.50 7.54
N SER A 55 17.44 7.24 7.48
CA SER A 55 18.27 6.11 7.89
C SER A 55 19.48 5.93 6.96
N VAL A 56 19.28 6.02 5.64
CA VAL A 56 20.36 5.98 4.65
C VAL A 56 21.39 7.09 4.89
N GLN A 57 20.95 8.31 5.19
CA GLN A 57 21.86 9.44 5.43
C GLN A 57 22.67 9.31 6.73
N LYS A 58 22.13 8.64 7.77
CA LYS A 58 22.86 8.39 9.02
C LYS A 58 23.91 7.27 8.90
N SER A 59 23.79 6.43 7.88
CA SER A 59 24.69 5.30 7.62
C SER A 59 25.85 5.67 6.69
N LEU A 60 25.91 6.91 6.22
CA LEU A 60 27.02 7.52 5.46
C LEU A 60 27.81 8.44 6.38
#